data_AF-A0A7J0G256-F1
#
_entry.id   AF-A0A7J0G256-F1
#
_cell.length_a   1.000
_cell.length_b   1.000
_cell.length_c   1.000
_cell.angle_alpha   90.00
_cell.angle_beta   90.00
_cell.angle_gamma   90.00
#
_symmetry.space_group_name_H-M   'P 1'
#
loop_
_entity.id
_entity.type
_entity.pdbx_description
1 polymer ?
#
loop_
_entity_poly.entity_id
_entity_poly.type
_entity_poly.pdbx_seq_one_letter_code
_entity_poly.pdbx_strand_id
1 'polypeptide(L)'
;MYKVLQTMVEEGSSNSIRGEAGGALIAVRSFDFIFILHLMHRIMGSRCFNTLLMHVGSVCTQYAIEMPMMDAHYKEVTGRSCQQRDHITMDHHYRVDIFNAVIDFQLGELNNRFSEGAMELLILSSALEPKDGFKSLDIDKICTLADKFYPGDFTNQDIRRKNLPESDLPPLASIKVKCSSPRFAPSTATPTAGAQRKIGIAVDLSDESAFAVKWAVHHYLRPGDAVILVHVRPTSVLYGADWGSVDLSIAETDEESQKKLEDDFDTFTVSKASDLSQPLVEAQIPFKIHIVKDHDMKERLCLEVERLGLSAVIMGSRGFGARKRGSDEPLGSVSDYCVRHCVCPVVVVRYPDEKDGAGGAAEPAVPLVSAAKDEEAEAEYDDATNDRGG
;
A
#
# COMPACT_ATOMS: atom_id res chain seq x y z
N MET A 1 26.23 1.90 -4.83
CA MET A 1 26.09 0.43 -4.80
C MET A 1 27.20 -0.28 -5.56
N TYR A 2 27.31 -0.14 -6.90
CA TYR A 2 28.37 -0.80 -7.69
C TYR A 2 29.80 -0.62 -7.15
N LYS A 3 30.22 0.62 -6.85
CA LYS A 3 31.54 0.91 -6.27
C LYS A 3 31.74 0.23 -4.90
N VAL A 4 30.69 0.16 -4.09
CA VAL A 4 30.74 -0.48 -2.76
C VAL A 4 30.93 -1.99 -2.89
N LEU A 5 30.20 -2.63 -3.82
CA LEU A 5 30.37 -4.06 -4.12
C LEU A 5 31.78 -4.35 -4.63
N GLN A 6 32.34 -3.49 -5.50
CA GLN A 6 33.70 -3.64 -5.99
C GLN A 6 34.73 -3.54 -4.85
N THR A 7 34.60 -2.54 -3.97
CA THR A 7 35.45 -2.40 -2.78
C THR A 7 35.31 -3.60 -1.85
N MET A 8 34.11 -4.16 -1.65
CA MET A 8 33.90 -5.35 -0.83
C MET A 8 34.49 -6.63 -1.44
N VAL A 9 34.57 -6.73 -2.76
CA VAL A 9 35.28 -7.84 -3.45
C VAL A 9 36.79 -7.72 -3.27
N GLU A 10 37.33 -6.50 -3.28
CA GLU A 10 38.76 -6.23 -3.19
C GLU A 10 39.28 -6.25 -1.74
N GLU A 11 38.50 -5.71 -0.79
CA GLU A 11 38.91 -5.40 0.59
C GLU A 11 38.08 -6.13 1.67
N GLY A 12 37.13 -7.00 1.29
CA GLY A 12 36.24 -7.65 2.24
C GLY A 12 36.97 -8.44 3.33
N SER A 13 36.55 -8.25 4.58
CA SER A 13 37.21 -8.81 5.78
C SER A 13 37.20 -10.35 5.86
N SER A 14 36.37 -11.04 5.05
CA SER A 14 36.32 -12.50 4.99
C SER A 14 36.14 -13.00 3.55
N ASN A 15 36.62 -14.21 3.27
CA ASN A 15 36.44 -14.85 1.96
C ASN A 15 34.96 -15.08 1.60
N SER A 16 34.08 -15.23 2.61
CA SER A 16 32.62 -15.32 2.42
C SER A 16 32.07 -14.01 1.88
N ILE A 17 32.39 -12.89 2.55
CA ILE A 17 31.90 -11.55 2.17
C ILE A 17 32.40 -11.18 0.77
N ARG A 18 33.66 -11.52 0.45
CA ARG A 18 34.22 -11.29 -0.90
C ARG A 18 33.54 -12.15 -1.96
N GLY A 19 33.21 -13.40 -1.65
CA GLY A 19 32.46 -14.30 -2.52
C GLY A 19 31.02 -13.84 -2.76
N GLU A 20 30.32 -13.45 -1.70
CA GLU A 20 28.95 -12.89 -1.76
C GLU A 20 28.92 -11.58 -2.55
N ALA A 21 29.83 -10.66 -2.26
CA ALA A 21 29.97 -9.40 -2.99
C ALA A 21 30.32 -9.65 -4.47
N GLY A 22 31.14 -10.67 -4.76
CA GLY A 22 31.49 -11.09 -6.10
C GLY A 22 30.29 -11.63 -6.87
N GLY A 23 29.50 -12.51 -6.23
CA GLY A 23 28.25 -13.02 -6.80
C GLY A 23 27.24 -11.91 -7.06
N ALA A 24 27.05 -11.00 -6.10
CA ALA A 24 26.19 -9.83 -6.26
C ALA A 24 26.67 -8.90 -7.39
N LEU A 25 27.99 -8.70 -7.55
CA LEU A 25 28.55 -7.90 -8.63
C LEU A 25 28.29 -8.55 -10.00
N ILE A 26 28.38 -9.88 -10.11
CA ILE A 26 28.03 -10.62 -11.33
C ILE A 26 26.54 -10.46 -11.64
N ALA A 27 25.68 -10.66 -10.65
CA ALA A 27 24.23 -10.53 -10.80
C ALA A 27 23.83 -9.11 -11.23
N VAL A 28 24.38 -8.07 -10.60
CA VAL A 28 24.08 -6.66 -10.93
C VAL A 28 24.61 -6.25 -12.32
N ARG A 29 25.56 -7.01 -12.88
CA ARG A 29 26.09 -6.82 -14.24
C ARG A 29 25.46 -7.75 -15.28
N SER A 30 24.45 -8.55 -14.92
CA SER A 30 23.75 -9.38 -15.89
C SER A 30 22.77 -8.55 -16.74
N PHE A 31 22.50 -9.03 -17.95
CA PHE A 31 21.44 -8.47 -18.79
C PHE A 31 20.09 -8.51 -18.07
N ASP A 32 19.77 -9.63 -17.43
CA ASP A 32 18.50 -9.90 -16.74
C ASP A 32 18.24 -8.83 -15.67
N PHE A 33 19.25 -8.51 -14.84
CA PHE A 33 19.13 -7.48 -13.82
C PHE A 33 18.91 -6.09 -14.40
N ILE A 34 19.68 -5.72 -15.44
CA ILE A 34 19.53 -4.42 -16.11
C ILE A 34 18.16 -4.32 -16.78
N PHE A 35 17.69 -5.38 -17.43
CA PHE A 35 16.38 -5.45 -18.06
C PHE A 35 15.26 -5.26 -17.02
N ILE A 36 15.28 -6.02 -15.92
CA ILE A 36 14.30 -5.92 -14.84
C ILE A 36 14.34 -4.53 -14.19
N LEU A 37 15.53 -3.99 -13.90
CA LEU A 37 15.70 -2.67 -13.32
C LEU A 37 15.08 -1.58 -14.21
N HIS A 38 15.35 -1.61 -15.50
CA HIS A 38 14.81 -0.62 -16.45
C HIS A 38 13.34 -0.84 -16.72
N LEU A 39 12.87 -2.09 -16.71
CA LEU A 39 11.47 -2.42 -16.76
C LEU A 39 10.76 -1.77 -15.57
N MET A 40 11.20 -2.03 -14.34
CA MET A 40 10.65 -1.42 -13.12
C MET A 40 10.66 0.11 -13.16
N HIS A 41 11.78 0.73 -13.56
CA HIS A 41 11.89 2.18 -13.64
C HIS A 41 11.03 2.80 -14.76
N ARG A 42 10.78 2.06 -15.86
CA ARG A 42 10.09 2.58 -17.05
C ARG A 42 8.69 2.04 -17.29
N ILE A 43 8.14 1.17 -16.45
CA ILE A 43 6.72 0.75 -16.52
C ILE A 43 5.78 1.95 -16.47
N MET A 44 6.14 3.02 -15.76
CA MET A 44 5.35 4.27 -15.76
C MET A 44 5.48 5.12 -17.04
N GLY A 45 6.36 4.76 -17.98
CA GLY A 45 6.68 5.62 -19.14
C GLY A 45 6.81 4.93 -20.50
N SER A 46 7.08 3.62 -20.57
CA SER A 46 7.35 2.90 -21.82
C SER A 46 6.26 1.86 -22.10
N ARG A 47 5.39 2.18 -23.05
CA ARG A 47 4.30 1.29 -23.49
C ARG A 47 4.75 0.24 -24.53
N CYS A 48 6.04 0.21 -24.89
CA CYS A 48 6.52 -0.57 -26.03
C CYS A 48 7.80 -1.32 -25.70
N PHE A 49 7.74 -2.66 -25.81
CA PHE A 49 8.87 -3.57 -25.62
C PHE A 49 10.10 -3.15 -26.43
N ASN A 50 9.94 -2.81 -27.72
CA ASN A 50 11.06 -2.41 -28.57
C ASN A 50 11.76 -1.14 -28.06
N THR A 51 11.00 -0.18 -27.54
CA THR A 51 11.56 1.06 -26.99
C THR A 51 12.33 0.79 -25.69
N LEU A 52 11.81 -0.10 -24.84
CA LEU A 52 12.51 -0.55 -23.64
C LEU A 52 13.80 -1.27 -24.03
N LEU A 53 13.72 -2.21 -24.97
CA LEU A 53 14.86 -3.02 -25.40
C LEU A 53 15.98 -2.18 -26.02
N MET A 54 15.64 -1.17 -26.81
CA MET A 54 16.60 -0.21 -27.36
C MET A 54 17.34 0.57 -26.25
N HIS A 55 16.62 1.01 -25.21
CA HIS A 55 17.26 1.69 -24.08
C HIS A 55 18.15 0.74 -23.26
N VAL A 56 17.66 -0.47 -22.97
CA VAL A 56 18.44 -1.51 -22.27
C VAL A 56 19.70 -1.84 -23.06
N GLY A 57 19.60 -2.04 -24.37
CA GLY A 57 20.75 -2.30 -25.25
C GLY A 57 21.77 -1.16 -25.24
N SER A 58 21.33 0.10 -25.22
CA SER A 58 22.22 1.26 -25.10
C SER A 58 22.99 1.26 -23.77
N VAL A 59 22.32 0.91 -22.67
CA VAL A 59 22.93 0.82 -21.34
C VAL A 59 23.90 -0.36 -21.27
N CYS A 60 23.51 -1.54 -21.78
CA CYS A 60 24.40 -2.70 -21.84
C CYS A 60 25.67 -2.40 -22.63
N THR A 61 25.55 -1.70 -23.76
CA THR A 61 26.70 -1.26 -24.57
C THR A 61 27.60 -0.30 -23.78
N GLN A 62 27.02 0.66 -23.06
CA GLN A 62 27.76 1.63 -22.25
C GLN A 62 28.58 0.97 -21.14
N TYR A 63 28.06 -0.09 -20.52
CA TYR A 63 28.70 -0.78 -19.41
C TYR A 63 29.43 -2.08 -19.82
N ALA A 64 29.57 -2.33 -21.12
CA ALA A 64 30.17 -3.54 -21.69
C ALA A 64 29.54 -4.84 -21.16
N ILE A 65 28.21 -4.85 -21.00
CA ILE A 65 27.42 -6.01 -20.61
C ILE A 65 27.01 -6.74 -21.89
N GLU A 66 27.25 -8.05 -21.93
CA GLU A 66 26.88 -8.89 -23.06
C GLU A 66 25.36 -9.02 -23.16
N MET A 67 24.82 -8.67 -24.33
CA MET A 67 23.40 -8.78 -24.62
C MET A 67 23.11 -10.16 -25.24
N PRO A 68 22.12 -10.90 -24.74
CA PRO A 68 21.75 -12.19 -25.31
C PRO A 68 21.21 -12.02 -26.74
N MET A 69 21.53 -12.98 -27.60
CA MET A 69 20.94 -13.05 -28.94
C MET A 69 19.44 -13.35 -28.83
N MET A 70 18.60 -12.44 -29.32
CA MET A 70 17.14 -12.51 -29.15
C MET A 70 16.49 -13.68 -29.89
N ASP A 71 17.12 -14.13 -30.96
CA ASP A 71 16.75 -15.32 -31.75
C ASP A 71 17.30 -16.63 -31.16
N ALA A 72 18.20 -16.56 -30.17
CA ALA A 72 18.71 -17.75 -29.51
C ALA A 72 17.60 -18.44 -28.70
N HIS A 73 17.75 -19.76 -28.55
CA HIS A 73 16.87 -20.55 -27.70
C HIS A 73 17.08 -20.17 -26.23
N TYR A 74 15.97 -19.88 -25.56
CA TYR A 74 15.95 -19.71 -24.11
C TYR A 74 16.20 -21.07 -23.45
N LYS A 75 17.16 -21.12 -22.53
CA LYS A 75 17.45 -22.30 -21.70
C LYS A 75 17.42 -21.87 -20.25
N GLU A 76 16.41 -22.33 -19.54
CA GLU A 76 16.27 -22.08 -18.10
C GLU A 76 17.43 -22.76 -17.36
N VAL A 77 18.24 -21.98 -16.62
CA VAL A 77 19.54 -22.43 -16.09
C VAL A 77 19.40 -23.29 -14.82
N THR A 78 18.21 -23.41 -14.22
CA THR A 78 18.01 -24.16 -12.97
C THR A 78 16.61 -24.80 -12.90
N GLY A 79 16.51 -26.10 -13.18
CA GLY A 79 15.28 -26.88 -12.96
C GLY A 79 15.27 -28.19 -13.74
N ARG A 80 14.79 -29.28 -13.16
CA ARG A 80 14.78 -30.62 -13.78
C ARG A 80 13.99 -30.64 -15.09
N SER A 81 14.45 -31.47 -16.04
CA SER A 81 14.04 -31.53 -17.44
C SER A 81 12.62 -32.08 -17.74
N CYS A 82 11.56 -31.66 -17.05
CA CYS A 82 10.21 -32.20 -17.31
C CYS A 82 9.23 -31.26 -18.04
N GLN A 83 9.57 -29.98 -18.30
CA GLN A 83 8.71 -29.11 -19.11
C GLN A 83 9.50 -28.20 -20.06
N GLN A 84 10.44 -28.75 -20.85
CA GLN A 84 10.96 -27.98 -21.98
C GLN A 84 9.80 -27.68 -22.93
N ARG A 85 9.33 -26.43 -22.94
CA ARG A 85 8.55 -25.89 -24.05
C ARG A 85 9.52 -25.77 -25.21
N ASP A 86 9.65 -26.86 -25.96
CA ASP A 86 10.52 -26.94 -27.11
C ASP A 86 10.27 -25.71 -28.01
N HIS A 87 11.30 -24.89 -28.24
CA HIS A 87 11.33 -23.72 -29.15
C HIS A 87 10.91 -22.33 -28.61
N ILE A 88 11.11 -22.02 -27.32
CA ILE A 88 11.02 -20.62 -26.86
C ILE A 88 12.31 -19.85 -27.16
N THR A 89 12.19 -18.68 -27.79
CA THR A 89 13.32 -17.75 -28.04
C THR A 89 13.55 -16.82 -26.85
N MET A 90 14.75 -16.27 -26.73
CA MET A 90 15.06 -15.22 -25.75
C MET A 90 14.09 -14.04 -25.87
N ASP A 91 13.76 -13.62 -27.10
CA ASP A 91 12.75 -12.57 -27.33
C ASP A 91 11.39 -12.91 -26.70
N HIS A 92 10.91 -14.14 -26.94
CA HIS A 92 9.62 -14.58 -26.39
C HIS A 92 9.63 -14.55 -24.87
N HIS A 93 10.69 -15.07 -24.25
CA HIS A 93 10.82 -15.06 -22.80
C HIS A 93 10.76 -13.64 -22.22
N TYR A 94 11.58 -12.72 -22.72
CA TYR A 94 11.60 -11.34 -22.22
C TYR A 94 10.33 -10.54 -22.54
N ARG A 95 9.72 -10.79 -23.70
CA ARG A 95 8.54 -10.05 -24.17
C ARG A 95 7.24 -10.56 -23.56
N VAL A 96 7.06 -11.87 -23.51
CA VAL A 96 5.81 -12.50 -23.10
C VAL A 96 5.85 -12.87 -21.63
N ASP A 97 6.84 -13.67 -21.22
CA ASP A 97 6.88 -14.20 -19.85
C ASP A 97 7.26 -13.13 -18.81
N ILE A 98 8.05 -12.12 -19.21
CA ILE A 98 8.46 -11.03 -18.31
C ILE A 98 7.69 -9.74 -18.60
N PHE A 99 7.87 -9.12 -19.77
CA PHE A 99 7.32 -7.78 -20.03
C PHE A 99 5.78 -7.77 -19.99
N ASN A 100 5.11 -8.65 -20.73
CA ASN A 100 3.64 -8.68 -20.73
C ASN A 100 3.09 -9.12 -19.36
N ALA A 101 3.68 -10.13 -18.72
CA ALA A 101 3.25 -10.55 -17.38
C ALA A 101 3.28 -9.39 -16.38
N VAL A 102 4.31 -8.54 -16.42
CA VAL A 102 4.39 -7.35 -15.56
C VAL A 102 3.34 -6.31 -15.95
N ILE A 103 3.07 -6.07 -17.24
CA ILE A 103 2.01 -5.16 -17.67
C ILE A 103 0.62 -5.66 -17.23
N ASP A 104 0.35 -6.96 -17.39
CA ASP A 104 -0.92 -7.58 -17.00
C ASP A 104 -1.12 -7.53 -15.48
N PHE A 105 -0.05 -7.76 -14.71
CA PHE A 105 -0.06 -7.58 -13.26
C PHE A 105 -0.40 -6.13 -12.88
N GLN A 106 0.26 -5.14 -13.49
CA GLN A 106 0.00 -3.73 -13.21
C GLN A 106 -1.43 -3.34 -13.59
N LEU A 107 -1.94 -3.87 -14.71
CA LEU A 107 -3.31 -3.65 -15.13
C LEU A 107 -4.31 -4.26 -14.15
N GLY A 108 -4.05 -5.48 -13.68
CA GLY A 108 -4.84 -6.14 -12.63
C GLY A 108 -4.85 -5.35 -11.32
N GLU A 109 -3.68 -4.86 -10.89
CA GLU A 109 -3.54 -4.02 -9.70
C GLU A 109 -4.32 -2.70 -9.84
N LEU A 110 -4.24 -2.02 -10.98
CA LEU A 110 -5.01 -0.81 -11.24
C LEU A 110 -6.52 -1.11 -11.17
N ASN A 111 -6.96 -2.20 -11.80
CA ASN A 111 -8.37 -2.59 -11.83
C ASN A 111 -8.91 -3.02 -10.46
N ASN A 112 -8.04 -3.54 -9.58
CA ASN A 112 -8.40 -3.85 -8.19
C ASN A 112 -8.46 -2.61 -7.29
N ARG A 113 -7.62 -1.59 -7.57
CA ARG A 113 -7.50 -0.38 -6.73
C ARG A 113 -8.54 0.69 -7.03
N PHE A 114 -8.93 0.81 -8.30
CA PHE A 114 -9.86 1.82 -8.77
C PHE A 114 -11.21 1.20 -9.12
N SER A 115 -12.31 1.90 -8.80
CA SER A 115 -13.62 1.49 -9.26
C SER A 115 -13.70 1.54 -10.79
N GLU A 116 -14.62 0.79 -11.38
CA GLU A 116 -14.86 0.79 -12.83
C GLU A 116 -15.04 2.22 -13.37
N GLY A 117 -15.78 3.07 -12.66
CA GLY A 117 -15.93 4.48 -13.03
C GLY A 117 -14.64 5.29 -12.95
N ALA A 118 -13.73 5.01 -12.02
CA ALA A 118 -12.44 5.68 -11.93
C ALA A 118 -11.48 5.20 -13.02
N MET A 119 -11.51 3.91 -13.35
CA MET A 119 -10.78 3.36 -14.49
C MET A 119 -11.26 3.95 -15.81
N GLU A 120 -12.58 4.04 -16.01
CA GLU A 120 -13.17 4.68 -17.19
C GLU A 120 -12.79 6.15 -17.29
N LEU A 121 -12.82 6.90 -16.16
CA LEU A 121 -12.35 8.28 -16.11
C LEU A 121 -10.89 8.41 -16.56
N LEU A 122 -10.01 7.53 -16.07
CA LEU A 122 -8.58 7.51 -16.44
C LEU A 122 -8.41 7.21 -17.94
N ILE A 123 -9.14 6.23 -18.46
CA ILE A 123 -9.12 5.85 -19.88
C ILE A 123 -9.58 7.03 -20.75
N LEU A 124 -10.68 7.69 -20.41
CA LEU A 124 -11.17 8.84 -21.15
C LEU A 124 -10.22 10.05 -21.03
N SER A 125 -9.60 10.25 -19.87
CA SER A 125 -8.61 11.30 -19.65
C SER A 125 -7.33 11.12 -20.47
N SER A 126 -7.03 9.89 -20.92
CA SER A 126 -5.89 9.63 -21.82
C SER A 126 -6.02 10.34 -23.17
N ALA A 127 -7.24 10.72 -23.58
CA ALA A 127 -7.48 11.54 -24.76
C ALA A 127 -6.89 12.96 -24.62
N LEU A 128 -6.58 13.40 -23.40
CA LEU A 128 -5.99 14.71 -23.12
C LEU A 128 -4.46 14.65 -22.96
N GLU A 129 -3.81 13.53 -23.30
CA GLU A 129 -2.35 13.38 -23.20
C GLU A 129 -1.64 14.37 -24.14
N PRO A 130 -0.81 15.31 -23.63
CA PRO A 130 -0.19 16.34 -24.46
C PRO A 130 0.99 15.83 -25.32
N LYS A 131 1.36 14.55 -25.16
CA LYS A 131 2.51 13.96 -25.88
C LYS A 131 2.29 13.98 -27.38
N ASP A 132 3.39 14.19 -28.10
CA ASP A 132 3.44 14.27 -29.56
C ASP A 132 2.46 15.27 -30.20
N GLY A 133 2.05 16.30 -29.46
CA GLY A 133 1.10 17.31 -29.96
C GLY A 133 -0.35 16.82 -29.95
N PHE A 134 -0.77 16.14 -28.87
CA PHE A 134 -2.14 15.63 -28.70
C PHE A 134 -2.55 14.58 -29.75
N LYS A 135 -1.64 13.70 -30.18
CA LYS A 135 -1.97 12.62 -31.13
C LYS A 135 -3.05 11.66 -30.63
N SER A 136 -3.22 11.53 -29.33
CA SER A 136 -4.26 10.69 -28.71
C SER A 136 -5.59 11.41 -28.53
N LEU A 137 -5.72 12.67 -28.98
CA LEU A 137 -6.94 13.45 -28.89
C LEU A 137 -8.07 12.77 -29.65
N ASP A 138 -9.08 12.38 -28.90
CA ASP A 138 -10.26 11.70 -29.41
C ASP A 138 -11.48 12.49 -28.94
N ILE A 139 -12.14 13.15 -29.89
CA ILE A 139 -13.28 14.03 -29.63
C ILE A 139 -14.42 13.26 -28.98
N ASP A 140 -14.67 12.01 -29.39
CA ASP A 140 -15.77 11.22 -28.85
C ASP A 140 -15.50 10.81 -27.40
N LYS A 141 -14.25 10.47 -27.06
CA LYS A 141 -13.85 10.24 -25.66
C LYS A 141 -13.96 11.49 -24.81
N ILE A 142 -13.62 12.67 -25.34
CA ILE A 142 -13.75 13.94 -24.62
C ILE A 142 -15.21 14.31 -24.40
N CYS A 143 -16.08 14.13 -25.41
CA CYS A 143 -17.52 14.32 -25.25
C CYS A 143 -18.09 13.37 -24.18
N THR A 144 -17.66 12.10 -24.20
CA THR A 144 -18.07 11.10 -23.20
C THR A 144 -17.59 11.48 -21.80
N LEU A 145 -16.36 11.97 -21.67
CA LEU A 145 -15.78 12.46 -20.42
C LEU A 145 -16.61 13.61 -19.83
N ALA A 146 -16.92 14.61 -20.66
CA ALA A 146 -17.68 15.79 -20.27
C ALA A 146 -19.12 15.43 -19.83
N ASP A 147 -19.82 14.61 -20.62
CA ASP A 147 -21.20 14.21 -20.35
C ASP A 147 -21.31 13.35 -19.09
N LYS A 148 -20.40 12.36 -18.94
CA LYS A 148 -20.50 11.35 -17.89
C LYS A 148 -19.93 11.81 -16.55
N PHE A 149 -18.85 12.59 -16.54
CA PHE A 149 -18.14 12.96 -15.29
C PHE A 149 -18.28 14.44 -14.91
N TYR A 150 -18.62 15.32 -15.87
CA TYR A 150 -18.76 16.76 -15.65
C TYR A 150 -20.08 17.35 -16.21
N PRO A 151 -21.24 16.74 -15.97
CA PRO A 151 -22.51 17.18 -16.57
C PRO A 151 -22.98 18.57 -16.13
N GLY A 152 -22.39 19.12 -15.06
CA GLY A 152 -22.70 20.46 -14.56
C GLY A 152 -21.82 21.56 -15.14
N ASP A 153 -20.70 21.19 -15.79
CA ASP A 153 -19.72 22.15 -16.30
C ASP A 153 -19.90 22.40 -17.82
N PHE A 154 -20.58 21.50 -18.52
CA PHE A 154 -20.82 21.58 -19.97
C PHE A 154 -22.31 21.48 -20.29
N THR A 155 -22.80 22.33 -21.19
CA THR A 155 -24.19 22.22 -21.68
C THR A 155 -24.29 21.21 -22.82
N ASN A 156 -25.50 20.67 -23.05
CA ASN A 156 -25.78 19.82 -24.21
C ASN A 156 -25.43 20.48 -25.56
N GLN A 157 -25.41 21.82 -25.62
CA GLN A 157 -24.98 22.55 -26.81
C GLN A 157 -23.45 22.55 -26.96
N ASP A 158 -22.70 22.63 -25.87
CA ASP A 158 -21.23 22.59 -25.90
C ASP A 158 -20.71 21.22 -26.35
N ILE A 159 -21.38 20.13 -25.94
CA ILE A 159 -21.01 18.74 -26.29
C ILE A 159 -21.41 18.38 -27.74
N ARG A 160 -22.47 19.00 -28.30
CA ARG A 160 -23.00 18.70 -29.64
C ARG A 160 -22.43 19.56 -30.77
N ARG A 161 -21.62 20.59 -30.49
CA ARG A 161 -20.95 21.42 -31.51
C ARG A 161 -19.79 20.67 -32.17
N LYS A 162 -20.09 19.61 -32.94
CA LYS A 162 -19.09 18.88 -33.72
C LYS A 162 -18.65 19.60 -35.00
N ASN A 163 -19.35 20.67 -35.43
CA ASN A 163 -19.06 21.42 -36.67
C ASN A 163 -19.61 22.86 -36.61
N LEU A 164 -18.85 23.83 -36.10
CA LEU A 164 -19.18 25.26 -36.26
C LEU A 164 -18.01 25.96 -36.99
N PRO A 165 -18.26 26.82 -38.00
CA PRO A 165 -17.21 27.63 -38.59
C PRO A 165 -16.54 28.50 -37.52
N GLU A 166 -15.23 28.66 -37.65
CA GLU A 166 -14.32 29.31 -36.68
C GLU A 166 -14.74 30.75 -36.29
N SER A 167 -15.66 31.35 -37.04
CA SER A 167 -16.23 32.68 -36.82
C SER A 167 -17.15 32.82 -35.60
N ASP A 168 -17.64 31.71 -35.04
CA ASP A 168 -18.59 31.72 -33.91
C ASP A 168 -17.96 31.27 -32.57
N LEU A 169 -16.64 31.08 -32.51
CA LEU A 169 -15.94 30.74 -31.27
C LEU A 169 -15.74 31.99 -30.39
N PRO A 170 -16.13 31.97 -29.10
CA PRO A 170 -15.85 33.10 -28.21
C PRO A 170 -14.33 33.28 -28.05
N PRO A 171 -13.83 34.52 -27.83
CA PRO A 171 -12.41 34.77 -27.59
C PRO A 171 -11.94 33.95 -26.38
N LEU A 172 -10.79 33.27 -26.49
CA LEU A 172 -10.20 32.43 -25.44
C LEU A 172 -10.13 33.10 -24.05
N ALA A 173 -10.04 34.44 -24.01
CA ALA A 173 -10.02 35.25 -22.80
C ALA A 173 -11.36 35.25 -22.00
N SER A 174 -12.45 34.70 -22.55
CA SER A 174 -13.79 34.71 -21.94
C SER A 174 -14.13 33.44 -21.16
N ILE A 175 -13.29 32.40 -21.24
CA ILE A 175 -13.57 31.09 -20.66
C ILE A 175 -13.30 31.14 -19.15
N LYS A 176 -14.36 31.38 -18.37
CA LYS A 176 -14.33 31.21 -16.91
C LYS A 176 -14.50 29.72 -16.58
N VAL A 177 -13.38 29.00 -16.46
CA VAL A 177 -13.40 27.60 -16.00
C VAL A 177 -13.76 27.57 -14.52
N LYS A 178 -14.93 27.03 -14.19
CA LYS A 178 -15.31 26.73 -12.82
C LYS A 178 -15.03 25.25 -12.60
N CYS A 179 -13.95 24.93 -11.88
CA CYS A 179 -13.57 23.53 -11.65
C CYS A 179 -14.54 22.88 -10.67
N SER A 180 -15.32 21.90 -11.13
CA SER A 180 -16.03 20.96 -10.27
C SER A 180 -15.24 19.64 -10.24
N SER A 181 -15.12 19.00 -9.07
CA SER A 181 -14.50 17.66 -9.01
C SER A 181 -15.38 16.61 -9.71
N PRO A 182 -14.78 15.60 -10.38
CA PRO A 182 -15.55 14.53 -11.02
C PRO A 182 -16.46 13.84 -10.00
N ARG A 183 -17.76 13.79 -10.30
CA ARG A 183 -18.75 13.21 -9.39
C ARG A 183 -18.79 11.70 -9.57
N PHE A 184 -18.10 10.98 -8.71
CA PHE A 184 -18.41 9.57 -8.50
C PHE A 184 -19.76 9.48 -7.79
N ALA A 185 -20.77 8.95 -8.47
CA ALA A 185 -21.99 8.53 -7.77
C ALA A 185 -21.56 7.45 -6.74
N PRO A 186 -21.78 7.66 -5.43
CA PRO A 186 -21.46 6.63 -4.45
C PRO A 186 -22.34 5.42 -4.77
N SER A 187 -21.71 4.33 -5.21
CA SER A 187 -22.39 3.06 -5.34
C SER A 187 -22.77 2.57 -3.95
N THR A 188 -24.06 2.32 -3.76
CA THR A 188 -24.73 1.77 -2.57
C THR A 188 -24.82 2.70 -1.35
N ALA A 189 -26.05 2.88 -0.87
CA ALA A 189 -26.34 3.47 0.44
C ALA A 189 -25.70 2.59 1.52
N THR A 190 -24.49 2.91 1.93
CA THR A 190 -23.84 2.26 3.06
C THR A 190 -24.61 2.60 4.34
N PRO A 191 -24.78 1.65 5.28
CA PRO A 191 -25.51 1.90 6.54
C PRO A 191 -24.89 3.01 7.40
N THR A 192 -23.69 3.49 7.04
CA THR A 192 -22.93 4.54 7.74
C THR A 192 -23.06 5.92 7.08
N ALA A 193 -23.81 6.06 5.97
CA ALA A 193 -23.92 7.31 5.20
C ALA A 193 -24.68 8.43 5.92
N GLY A 194 -25.55 8.10 6.89
CA GLY A 194 -26.32 9.06 7.70
C GLY A 194 -25.72 9.39 9.06
N ALA A 195 -24.52 8.87 9.38
CA ALA A 195 -23.91 9.03 10.70
C ALA A 195 -23.26 10.41 10.88
N GLN A 196 -23.34 10.96 12.09
CA GLN A 196 -22.74 12.24 12.44
C GLN A 196 -21.22 12.14 12.60
N ARG A 197 -20.73 10.98 13.06
CA ARG A 197 -19.30 10.67 13.20
C ARG A 197 -19.03 9.25 12.73
N LYS A 198 -17.88 9.06 12.08
CA LYS A 198 -17.38 7.74 11.67
C LYS A 198 -16.21 7.36 12.55
N ILE A 199 -16.36 6.32 13.36
CA ILE A 199 -15.34 5.86 14.29
C ILE A 199 -14.66 4.62 13.71
N GLY A 200 -13.34 4.67 13.56
CA GLY A 200 -12.54 3.52 13.17
C GLY A 200 -12.21 2.66 14.37
N ILE A 201 -12.29 1.34 14.23
CA ILE A 201 -11.69 0.41 15.19
C ILE A 201 -10.73 -0.49 14.42
N ALA A 202 -9.44 -0.40 14.73
CA ALA A 202 -8.41 -1.25 14.12
C ALA A 202 -8.41 -2.63 14.79
N VAL A 203 -8.56 -3.68 14.00
CA VAL A 203 -8.63 -5.06 14.48
C VAL A 203 -7.59 -5.94 13.80
N ASP A 204 -6.98 -6.85 14.56
CA ASP A 204 -5.94 -7.78 14.10
C ASP A 204 -6.29 -9.24 14.41
N LEU A 205 -7.57 -9.51 14.70
CA LEU A 205 -8.11 -10.83 15.05
C LEU A 205 -7.56 -11.42 16.35
N SER A 206 -6.93 -10.60 17.20
CA SER A 206 -6.49 -10.96 18.56
C SER A 206 -7.59 -10.76 19.62
N ASP A 207 -7.40 -11.37 20.79
CA ASP A 207 -8.26 -11.12 21.95
C ASP A 207 -8.15 -9.67 22.45
N GLU A 208 -6.99 -9.04 22.29
CA GLU A 208 -6.77 -7.61 22.57
C GLU A 208 -7.66 -6.73 21.70
N SER A 209 -7.74 -7.03 20.39
CA SER A 209 -8.63 -6.29 19.48
C SER A 209 -10.10 -6.56 19.75
N ALA A 210 -10.47 -7.80 20.13
CA ALA A 210 -11.83 -8.14 20.53
C ALA A 210 -12.28 -7.37 21.77
N PHE A 211 -11.38 -7.23 22.76
CA PHE A 211 -11.64 -6.41 23.93
C PHE A 211 -11.75 -4.93 23.58
N ALA A 212 -10.93 -4.40 22.66
CA ALA A 212 -11.03 -3.01 22.22
C ALA A 212 -12.39 -2.69 21.59
N VAL A 213 -12.96 -3.61 20.81
CA VAL A 213 -14.32 -3.46 20.25
C VAL A 213 -15.37 -3.42 21.37
N LYS A 214 -15.31 -4.37 22.33
CA LYS A 214 -16.23 -4.39 23.49
C LYS A 214 -16.09 -3.13 24.33
N TRP A 215 -14.87 -2.70 24.61
CA TRP A 215 -14.58 -1.49 25.38
C TRP A 215 -15.16 -0.25 24.69
N ALA A 216 -15.00 -0.14 23.37
CA ALA A 216 -15.52 0.98 22.58
C ALA A 216 -17.05 1.10 22.68
N VAL A 217 -17.76 -0.03 22.60
CA VAL A 217 -19.23 -0.10 22.74
C VAL A 217 -19.70 0.44 24.08
N HIS A 218 -19.00 0.09 25.17
CA HIS A 218 -19.42 0.48 26.51
C HIS A 218 -19.00 1.90 26.93
N HIS A 219 -17.87 2.42 26.41
CA HIS A 219 -17.25 3.63 26.97
C HIS A 219 -17.09 4.80 25.99
N TYR A 220 -17.06 4.54 24.67
CA TYR A 220 -16.71 5.55 23.69
C TYR A 220 -17.86 5.87 22.72
N LEU A 221 -18.49 4.83 22.19
CA LEU A 221 -19.51 4.95 21.15
C LEU A 221 -20.81 5.55 21.71
N ARG A 222 -21.44 6.42 20.90
CA ARG A 222 -22.68 7.12 21.26
C ARG A 222 -23.74 6.92 20.17
N PRO A 223 -25.03 7.12 20.50
CA PRO A 223 -26.09 7.12 19.49
C PRO A 223 -25.80 8.15 18.38
N GLY A 224 -25.84 7.70 17.12
CA GLY A 224 -25.52 8.52 15.94
C GLY A 224 -24.09 8.36 15.40
N ASP A 225 -23.24 7.60 16.09
CA ASP A 225 -21.95 7.15 15.57
C ASP A 225 -22.15 5.94 14.64
N ALA A 226 -21.33 5.86 13.60
CA ALA A 226 -21.15 4.65 12.80
C ALA A 226 -19.72 4.13 12.92
N VAL A 227 -19.58 2.81 13.00
CA VAL A 227 -18.30 2.15 13.20
C VAL A 227 -17.77 1.59 11.89
N ILE A 228 -16.47 1.73 11.65
CA ILE A 228 -15.76 1.00 10.60
C ILE A 228 -14.71 0.12 11.24
N LEU A 229 -14.90 -1.19 11.18
CA LEU A 229 -13.91 -2.18 11.61
C LEU A 229 -12.86 -2.27 10.50
N VAL A 230 -11.64 -1.80 10.77
CA VAL A 230 -10.54 -1.79 9.81
C VAL A 230 -9.59 -2.93 10.14
N HIS A 231 -9.45 -3.87 9.21
CA HIS A 231 -8.50 -4.96 9.32
C HIS A 231 -7.52 -4.88 8.14
N VAL A 232 -6.23 -4.79 8.44
CA VAL A 232 -5.19 -4.93 7.42
C VAL A 232 -4.69 -6.36 7.46
N ARG A 233 -5.00 -7.12 6.41
CA ARG A 233 -4.53 -8.47 6.21
C ARG A 233 -3.14 -8.41 5.55
N PRO A 234 -2.10 -9.00 6.17
CA PRO A 234 -0.82 -9.22 5.50
C PRO A 234 -1.02 -10.03 4.23
N THR A 235 -0.45 -9.57 3.12
CA THR A 235 -0.43 -10.31 1.85
C THR A 235 0.97 -10.82 1.53
N SER A 236 1.05 -12.07 1.09
CA SER A 236 2.25 -12.70 0.51
C SER A 236 2.45 -12.29 -0.95
N VAL A 237 1.43 -11.69 -1.57
CA VAL A 237 1.53 -11.08 -2.89
C VAL A 237 2.38 -9.82 -2.74
N LEU A 238 3.69 -9.99 -2.89
CA LEU A 238 4.68 -8.94 -2.81
C LEU A 238 4.37 -7.88 -3.87
N TYR A 239 4.09 -6.67 -3.41
CA TYR A 239 4.12 -5.50 -4.27
C TYR A 239 5.59 -5.23 -4.63
N GLY A 240 6.02 -5.81 -5.75
CA GLY A 240 7.33 -5.69 -6.39
C GLY A 240 8.48 -5.14 -5.53
N ALA A 241 9.21 -5.99 -4.82
CA ALA A 241 10.57 -5.68 -4.34
C ALA A 241 11.38 -6.86 -3.77
N ASP A 242 10.84 -8.06 -3.55
CA ASP A 242 11.67 -9.19 -3.11
C ASP A 242 12.00 -10.12 -4.28
N TRP A 243 13.05 -9.75 -5.02
CA TRP A 243 13.76 -10.65 -5.94
C TRP A 243 14.91 -11.38 -5.21
N GLY A 244 14.91 -11.37 -3.87
CA GLY A 244 15.87 -12.08 -3.02
C GLY A 244 15.47 -13.54 -2.83
N SER A 245 16.47 -14.38 -2.52
CA SER A 245 16.37 -15.84 -2.38
C SER A 245 15.15 -16.28 -1.56
N VAL A 246 14.12 -16.78 -2.24
CA VAL A 246 13.03 -17.54 -1.62
C VAL A 246 13.65 -18.77 -0.97
N ASP A 247 13.36 -19.00 0.31
CA ASP A 247 13.76 -20.23 0.98
C ASP A 247 12.99 -21.39 0.32
N LEU A 248 13.74 -22.28 -0.36
CA LEU A 248 13.23 -23.39 -1.18
C LEU A 248 12.52 -24.50 -0.36
N SER A 249 12.08 -24.20 0.86
CA SER A 249 11.26 -25.12 1.66
C SER A 249 9.76 -25.06 1.33
N ILE A 250 9.30 -24.10 0.53
CA ILE A 250 7.95 -24.17 -0.06
C ILE A 250 8.08 -24.90 -1.39
N ALA A 251 8.20 -26.22 -1.29
CA ALA A 251 8.03 -27.11 -2.42
C ALA A 251 6.67 -26.84 -3.07
N GLU A 252 6.70 -26.67 -4.39
CA GLU A 252 5.64 -26.89 -5.37
C GLU A 252 4.28 -27.23 -4.73
N THR A 253 3.51 -26.21 -4.40
CA THR A 253 2.08 -26.35 -4.21
C THR A 253 1.46 -25.72 -5.44
N ASP A 254 0.72 -26.51 -6.22
CA ASP A 254 0.00 -26.10 -7.43
C ASP A 254 -0.62 -24.70 -7.24
N GLU A 255 -0.62 -23.83 -8.26
CA GLU A 255 -1.27 -22.51 -8.21
C GLU A 255 -2.72 -22.60 -7.67
N GLU A 256 -3.40 -23.72 -7.95
CA GLU A 256 -4.73 -24.03 -7.45
C GLU A 256 -4.76 -24.30 -5.94
N SER A 257 -3.72 -24.91 -5.37
CA SER A 257 -3.57 -25.15 -3.93
C SER A 257 -3.16 -23.90 -3.15
N GLN A 258 -2.31 -23.03 -3.72
CA GLN A 258 -2.01 -21.72 -3.15
C GLN A 258 -3.24 -20.82 -3.16
N LYS A 259 -3.97 -20.77 -4.28
CA LYS A 259 -5.22 -20.03 -4.38
C LYS A 259 -6.27 -20.54 -3.39
N LYS A 260 -6.38 -21.86 -3.23
CA LYS A 260 -7.29 -22.46 -2.24
C LYS A 260 -6.91 -22.09 -0.80
N LEU A 261 -5.61 -22.10 -0.46
CA LEU A 261 -5.15 -21.65 0.85
C LEU A 261 -5.43 -20.15 1.08
N GLU A 262 -5.28 -19.33 0.06
CA GLU A 262 -5.60 -17.90 0.13
C GLU A 262 -7.11 -17.66 0.35
N ASP A 263 -7.95 -18.38 -0.39
CA ASP A 263 -9.42 -18.36 -0.28
C ASP A 263 -9.90 -18.86 1.08
N ASP A 264 -9.30 -19.95 1.60
CA ASP A 264 -9.58 -20.47 2.94
C ASP A 264 -9.23 -19.44 4.02
N PHE A 265 -8.10 -18.74 3.85
CA PHE A 265 -7.69 -17.69 4.77
C PHE A 265 -8.55 -16.42 4.64
N ASP A 266 -9.04 -16.09 3.44
CA ASP A 266 -9.98 -14.96 3.24
C ASP A 266 -11.30 -15.28 3.94
N THR A 267 -11.78 -16.51 3.77
CA THR A 267 -12.97 -17.03 4.46
C THR A 267 -12.80 -16.98 5.98
N PHE A 268 -11.63 -17.39 6.49
CA PHE A 268 -11.31 -17.31 7.91
C PHE A 268 -11.29 -15.86 8.43
N THR A 269 -10.67 -14.95 7.67
CA THR A 269 -10.58 -13.52 8.02
C THR A 269 -11.95 -12.88 8.09
N VAL A 270 -12.81 -13.13 7.09
CA VAL A 270 -14.19 -12.62 7.04
C VAL A 270 -15.01 -13.18 8.21
N SER A 271 -14.89 -14.48 8.48
CA SER A 271 -15.59 -15.14 9.59
C SER A 271 -15.19 -14.53 10.95
N LYS A 272 -13.88 -14.40 11.21
CA LYS A 272 -13.38 -13.81 12.46
C LYS A 272 -13.73 -12.33 12.60
N ALA A 273 -13.64 -11.54 11.52
CA ALA A 273 -14.06 -10.14 11.56
C ALA A 273 -15.57 -10.00 11.84
N SER A 274 -16.38 -10.94 11.35
CA SER A 274 -17.81 -11.03 11.68
C SER A 274 -18.03 -11.35 13.16
N ASP A 275 -17.28 -12.29 13.73
CA ASP A 275 -17.35 -12.61 15.17
C ASP A 275 -17.01 -11.39 16.04
N LEU A 276 -15.97 -10.64 15.67
CA LEU A 276 -15.57 -9.40 16.36
C LEU A 276 -16.65 -8.33 16.32
N SER A 277 -17.58 -8.38 15.36
CA SER A 277 -18.65 -7.40 15.22
C SER A 277 -19.87 -7.69 16.10
N GLN A 278 -19.97 -8.87 16.72
CA GLN A 278 -21.12 -9.23 17.58
C GLN A 278 -21.45 -8.18 18.66
N PRO A 279 -20.49 -7.58 19.38
CA PRO A 279 -20.79 -6.53 20.37
C PRO A 279 -21.46 -5.28 19.75
N LEU A 280 -21.17 -4.98 18.48
CA LEU A 280 -21.78 -3.86 17.76
C LEU A 280 -23.21 -4.22 17.31
N VAL A 281 -23.44 -5.47 16.91
CA VAL A 281 -24.77 -6.00 16.57
C VAL A 281 -25.68 -5.98 17.79
N GLU A 282 -25.20 -6.48 18.93
CA GLU A 282 -25.93 -6.50 20.21
C GLU A 282 -26.31 -5.09 20.69
N ALA A 283 -25.40 -4.13 20.51
CA ALA A 283 -25.62 -2.72 20.85
C ALA A 283 -26.42 -1.94 19.78
N GLN A 284 -26.84 -2.58 18.68
CA GLN A 284 -27.55 -1.97 17.56
C GLN A 284 -26.81 -0.76 16.94
N ILE A 285 -25.48 -0.79 16.91
CA ILE A 285 -24.65 0.26 16.35
C ILE A 285 -24.41 -0.04 14.86
N PRO A 286 -24.65 0.91 13.93
CA PRO A 286 -24.38 0.68 12.52
C PRO A 286 -22.88 0.54 12.28
N PHE A 287 -22.46 -0.55 11.64
CA PHE A 287 -21.04 -0.78 11.33
C PHE A 287 -20.81 -1.29 9.91
N LYS A 288 -19.58 -1.14 9.44
CA LYS A 288 -19.06 -1.72 8.20
C LYS A 288 -17.71 -2.39 8.48
N ILE A 289 -17.50 -3.59 7.93
CA ILE A 289 -16.20 -4.25 7.96
C ILE A 289 -15.42 -3.82 6.70
N HIS A 290 -14.19 -3.35 6.90
CA HIS A 290 -13.27 -2.90 5.86
C HIS A 290 -11.96 -3.69 5.96
N ILE A 291 -11.85 -4.74 5.15
CA ILE A 291 -10.67 -5.58 5.06
C ILE A 291 -9.82 -5.10 3.90
N VAL A 292 -8.54 -4.88 4.15
CA VAL A 292 -7.57 -4.38 3.18
C VAL A 292 -6.36 -5.30 3.16
N LYS A 293 -5.88 -5.66 1.98
CA LYS A 293 -4.65 -6.45 1.81
C LYS A 293 -3.47 -5.51 1.58
N ASP A 294 -2.44 -5.59 2.42
CA ASP A 294 -1.22 -4.79 2.29
C ASP A 294 -0.04 -5.46 3.01
N HIS A 295 1.19 -5.02 2.71
CA HIS A 295 2.40 -5.51 3.37
C HIS A 295 2.80 -4.65 4.57
N ASP A 296 2.64 -3.33 4.46
CA ASP A 296 2.87 -2.40 5.58
C ASP A 296 1.55 -2.11 6.32
N MET A 297 1.32 -2.86 7.40
CA MET A 297 0.11 -2.74 8.22
C MET A 297 -0.06 -1.34 8.84
N LYS A 298 1.03 -0.73 9.32
CA LYS A 298 0.97 0.54 10.08
C LYS A 298 0.75 1.73 9.15
N GLU A 299 1.40 1.76 7.99
CA GLU A 299 1.22 2.81 6.99
C GLU A 299 -0.16 2.67 6.36
N ARG A 300 -0.56 1.44 5.99
CA ARG A 300 -1.86 1.22 5.37
C ARG A 300 -3.01 1.60 6.29
N LEU A 301 -2.90 1.29 7.59
CA LEU A 301 -3.93 1.67 8.55
C LEU A 301 -4.10 3.20 8.60
N CYS A 302 -3.00 3.96 8.64
CA CYS A 302 -3.07 5.44 8.66
C CYS A 302 -3.69 6.00 7.37
N LEU A 303 -3.34 5.44 6.21
CA LEU A 303 -3.91 5.84 4.92
C LEU A 303 -5.42 5.55 4.83
N GLU A 304 -5.87 4.39 5.33
CA GLU A 304 -7.29 4.06 5.33
C GLU A 304 -8.10 4.95 6.28
N VAL A 305 -7.50 5.36 7.40
CA VAL A 305 -8.11 6.30 8.35
C VAL A 305 -8.40 7.64 7.69
N GLU A 306 -7.44 8.18 6.94
CA GLU A 306 -7.60 9.41 6.18
C GLU A 306 -8.61 9.22 5.03
N ARG A 307 -8.47 8.16 4.24
CA ARG A 307 -9.32 7.86 3.08
C ARG A 307 -10.79 7.71 3.46
N LEU A 308 -11.08 7.08 4.60
CA LEU A 308 -12.45 6.86 5.07
C LEU A 308 -13.02 8.08 5.83
N GLY A 309 -12.19 9.10 6.10
CA GLY A 309 -12.57 10.29 6.83
C GLY A 309 -13.01 9.99 8.26
N LEU A 310 -12.25 9.15 8.97
CA LEU A 310 -12.59 8.75 10.33
C LEU A 310 -12.36 9.92 11.30
N SER A 311 -13.31 10.10 12.22
CA SER A 311 -13.26 11.15 13.23
C SER A 311 -12.38 10.78 14.43
N ALA A 312 -12.20 9.49 14.70
CA ALA A 312 -11.29 8.94 15.70
C ALA A 312 -11.01 7.47 15.38
N VAL A 313 -9.89 6.95 15.89
CA VAL A 313 -9.49 5.54 15.76
C VAL A 313 -9.31 4.93 17.14
N ILE A 314 -9.87 3.74 17.35
CA ILE A 314 -9.71 2.94 18.56
C ILE A 314 -8.90 1.71 18.20
N MET A 315 -7.90 1.34 19.00
CA MET A 315 -7.09 0.17 18.76
C MET A 315 -6.55 -0.45 20.04
N GLY A 316 -6.15 -1.72 19.96
CA GLY A 316 -5.41 -2.37 21.04
C GLY A 316 -4.03 -1.74 21.25
N SER A 317 -3.54 -1.79 22.48
CA SER A 317 -2.16 -1.38 22.82
C SER A 317 -1.07 -2.27 22.23
N ARG A 318 -1.43 -3.50 21.88
CA ARG A 318 -0.58 -4.54 21.30
C ARG A 318 -1.40 -5.32 20.27
N GLY A 319 -0.69 -6.05 19.42
CA GLY A 319 -1.31 -6.94 18.45
C GLY A 319 -0.71 -8.35 18.46
N PHE A 320 -1.14 -9.15 17.49
CA PHE A 320 -0.80 -10.56 17.32
C PHE A 320 0.73 -10.79 17.34
N GLY A 321 1.19 -11.70 18.22
CA GLY A 321 2.60 -12.11 18.32
C GLY A 321 3.43 -11.46 19.43
N ALA A 322 2.92 -10.43 20.12
CA ALA A 322 3.59 -9.86 21.29
C ALA A 322 3.31 -10.69 22.56
N ARG A 323 4.34 -11.29 23.18
CA ARG A 323 4.17 -11.99 24.46
C ARG A 323 4.03 -10.99 25.61
N LYS A 324 2.94 -11.13 26.38
CA LYS A 324 2.53 -10.33 27.56
C LYS A 324 3.63 -10.26 28.64
N ARG A 325 4.20 -9.06 28.91
CA ARG A 325 5.02 -8.79 30.11
C ARG A 325 4.78 -7.39 30.70
N GLY A 326 3.71 -7.26 31.48
CA GLY A 326 3.53 -6.21 32.49
C GLY A 326 2.93 -4.88 32.01
N SER A 327 2.44 -4.11 32.98
CA SER A 327 1.65 -2.87 32.79
C SER A 327 2.43 -1.70 32.19
N ASP A 328 3.74 -1.64 32.42
CA ASP A 328 4.61 -0.50 32.07
C ASP A 328 5.29 -0.66 30.71
N GLU A 329 4.89 -1.67 29.93
CA GLU A 329 5.55 -2.01 28.68
C GLU A 329 5.16 -1.04 27.53
N PRO A 330 6.10 -0.67 26.64
CA PRO A 330 5.85 0.19 25.48
C PRO A 330 4.66 -0.22 24.62
N LEU A 331 4.07 0.72 23.88
CA LEU A 331 3.06 0.43 22.88
C LEU A 331 3.61 -0.51 21.79
N GLY A 332 2.73 -1.34 21.22
CA GLY A 332 3.06 -2.14 20.04
C GLY A 332 3.44 -1.26 18.85
N SER A 333 4.24 -1.78 17.92
CA SER A 333 4.78 -1.01 16.79
C SER A 333 3.71 -0.33 15.92
N VAL A 334 2.59 -1.01 15.66
CA VAL A 334 1.47 -0.46 14.90
C VAL A 334 0.75 0.62 15.69
N SER A 335 0.48 0.38 16.98
CA SER A 335 -0.19 1.34 17.86
C SER A 335 0.63 2.60 18.10
N ASP A 336 1.93 2.46 18.34
CA ASP A 336 2.89 3.56 18.47
C ASP A 336 2.97 4.40 17.19
N TYR A 337 2.99 3.74 16.02
CA TYR A 337 3.01 4.44 14.74
C TYR A 337 1.73 5.23 14.51
N CYS A 338 0.56 4.63 14.73
CA CYS A 338 -0.74 5.30 14.55
C CYS A 338 -0.89 6.52 15.46
N VAL A 339 -0.48 6.43 16.73
CA VAL A 339 -0.53 7.57 17.67
C VAL A 339 0.26 8.77 17.16
N ARG A 340 1.35 8.56 16.42
CA ARG A 340 2.21 9.63 15.89
C ARG A 340 1.80 10.15 14.51
N HIS A 341 1.16 9.32 13.69
CA HIS A 341 0.97 9.62 12.25
C HIS A 341 -0.50 9.68 11.81
N CYS A 342 -1.46 9.22 12.62
CA CYS A 342 -2.87 9.36 12.27
C CYS A 342 -3.30 10.82 12.26
N VAL A 343 -4.09 11.18 11.25
CA VAL A 343 -4.68 12.52 11.10
C VAL A 343 -5.80 12.83 12.10
N CYS A 344 -6.28 11.82 12.84
CA CYS A 344 -7.36 11.93 13.81
C CYS A 344 -6.94 11.36 15.19
N PRO A 345 -7.67 11.70 16.27
CA PRO A 345 -7.39 11.18 17.61
C PRO A 345 -7.36 9.65 17.67
N VAL A 346 -6.32 9.11 18.31
CA VAL A 346 -6.13 7.67 18.51
C VAL A 346 -6.36 7.31 19.98
N VAL A 347 -7.29 6.40 20.24
CA VAL A 347 -7.60 5.85 21.56
C VAL A 347 -6.99 4.46 21.66
N VAL A 348 -6.02 4.31 22.56
CA VAL A 348 -5.34 3.03 22.77
C VAL A 348 -5.93 2.31 23.97
N VAL A 349 -6.53 1.15 23.72
CA VAL A 349 -7.15 0.31 24.75
C VAL A 349 -6.14 -0.71 25.28
N ARG A 350 -5.94 -0.71 26.59
CA ARG A 350 -5.09 -1.68 27.29
C ARG A 350 -5.91 -2.91 27.64
N TYR A 351 -5.41 -4.08 27.29
CA TYR A 351 -6.03 -5.34 27.68
C TYR A 351 -5.67 -5.66 29.14
N PRO A 352 -6.64 -6.02 29.99
CA PRO A 352 -6.37 -6.30 31.39
C PRO A 352 -5.44 -7.52 31.58
N ASP A 353 -4.51 -7.42 32.54
CA ASP A 353 -3.68 -8.54 32.94
C ASP A 353 -4.51 -9.50 33.81
N GLU A 354 -4.48 -10.81 33.54
CA GLU A 354 -5.18 -11.84 34.35
C GLU A 354 -4.57 -11.99 35.77
N LYS A 355 -3.77 -11.04 36.23
CA LYS A 355 -3.12 -11.05 37.54
C LYS A 355 -3.89 -10.32 38.64
N ASP A 356 -4.99 -9.64 38.33
CA ASP A 356 -5.80 -8.95 39.34
C ASP A 356 -7.01 -9.77 39.79
N GLY A 357 -6.81 -11.08 39.91
CA GLY A 357 -7.73 -11.99 40.60
C GLY A 357 -7.52 -11.96 42.12
N ALA A 358 -7.75 -10.82 42.79
CA ALA A 358 -8.07 -10.80 44.23
C ALA A 358 -8.58 -9.41 44.69
N GLY A 359 -9.92 -9.27 44.77
CA GLY A 359 -10.55 -8.48 45.83
C GLY A 359 -11.15 -7.13 45.45
N GLY A 360 -12.49 -7.07 45.48
CA GLY A 360 -13.23 -5.90 45.93
C GLY A 360 -13.74 -4.96 44.85
N ALA A 361 -15.05 -4.80 44.81
CA ALA A 361 -15.74 -3.78 44.03
C ALA A 361 -15.19 -2.36 44.32
N ALA A 362 -14.65 -1.69 43.31
CA ALA A 362 -14.56 -0.24 43.23
C ALA A 362 -14.30 0.16 41.77
N GLU A 363 -15.11 1.09 41.25
CA GLU A 363 -14.88 1.75 39.95
C GLU A 363 -13.49 2.38 39.88
N PRO A 364 -12.76 2.32 38.75
CA PRO A 364 -11.53 3.09 38.62
C PRO A 364 -11.86 4.50 38.10
N ALA A 365 -11.68 5.48 38.98
CA ALA A 365 -11.62 6.89 38.64
C ALA A 365 -10.41 7.19 37.75
N VAL A 366 -10.62 7.97 36.68
CA VAL A 366 -9.57 8.44 35.78
C VAL A 366 -8.90 9.68 36.39
N PRO A 367 -7.57 9.75 36.57
CA PRO A 367 -6.90 11.00 36.88
C PRO A 367 -6.76 11.81 35.59
N LEU A 368 -7.49 12.93 35.53
CA LEU A 368 -7.32 13.99 34.55
C LEU A 368 -6.01 14.73 34.86
N VAL A 369 -4.97 14.54 34.07
CA VAL A 369 -3.77 15.38 34.16
C VAL A 369 -3.95 16.58 33.24
N SER A 370 -4.25 17.73 33.84
CA SER A 370 -4.23 19.04 33.20
C SER A 370 -2.81 19.60 33.14
N ALA A 371 -2.52 20.32 32.06
CA ALA A 371 -1.26 21.04 31.84
C ALA A 371 -1.01 22.16 32.86
N ALA A 372 0.23 22.25 33.35
CA ALA A 372 0.87 23.46 33.88
C ALA A 372 2.39 23.22 33.81
N LYS A 373 3.09 23.89 32.90
CA LYS A 373 3.84 25.16 33.05
C LYS A 373 5.29 24.96 33.48
N ASP A 374 6.13 25.58 32.66
CA ASP A 374 7.59 25.74 32.71
C ASP A 374 8.14 26.12 34.09
N GLU A 375 9.27 25.52 34.48
CA GLU A 375 10.32 26.21 35.23
C GLU A 375 11.70 25.74 34.72
N GLU A 376 12.51 26.72 34.32
CA GLU A 376 13.93 26.63 33.99
C GLU A 376 14.73 26.21 35.23
N ALA A 377 15.72 25.32 35.06
CA ALA A 377 16.75 25.10 36.07
C ALA A 377 18.12 25.02 35.38
N GLU A 378 18.98 25.96 35.77
CA GLU A 378 20.31 26.22 35.27
C GLU A 378 21.28 25.04 35.49
N ALA A 379 22.20 24.85 34.54
CA ALA A 379 23.30 23.90 34.66
C ALA A 379 24.47 24.55 35.43
N GLU A 380 24.64 24.15 36.68
CA GLU A 380 25.81 24.49 37.51
C GLU A 380 26.99 23.56 37.13
N TYR A 381 28.14 24.17 36.78
CA TYR A 381 29.39 23.51 36.41
C TYR A 381 30.22 23.24 37.68
N ASP A 382 30.45 21.98 38.03
CA ASP A 382 31.40 21.61 39.09
C ASP A 382 32.84 21.53 38.55
N ASP A 383 33.71 22.39 39.09
CA ASP A 383 35.14 22.48 38.81
C ASP A 383 35.92 21.50 39.71
N ALA A 384 36.81 20.71 39.10
CA ALA A 384 37.60 19.70 39.77
C ALA A 384 38.87 20.30 40.36
N THR A 385 38.95 20.38 41.69
CA THR A 385 40.23 20.49 42.40
C THR A 385 40.33 19.43 43.49
N ASN A 386 41.31 18.53 43.35
CA ASN A 386 41.72 17.63 44.43
C ASN A 386 43.25 17.73 44.57
N ASP A 387 43.70 18.37 45.64
CA ASP A 387 45.09 18.36 46.10
C ASP A 387 45.13 17.97 47.59
N ARG A 388 46.01 17.00 47.88
CA ARG A 388 46.57 16.54 49.19
C ARG A 388 45.65 15.73 50.12
N GLY A 389 46.12 14.65 50.75
CA GLY A 389 47.46 14.08 50.89
C GLY A 389 47.45 13.01 51.99
N GLY A 390 48.43 12.12 51.98
CA GLY A 390 48.62 11.05 52.98
C GLY A 390 49.67 10.05 52.52
#